data_AF-A0A378MXK5-F1
#
_entry.id   AF-A0A378MXK5-F1
#
_cell.length_a   1.000
_cell.length_b   1.000
_cell.length_c   1.000
_cell.angle_alpha   90.00
_cell.angle_beta   90.00
_cell.angle_gamma   90.00
#
_symmetry.space_group_name_H-M   'P 1'
#
loop_
_entity.id
_entity.type
_entity.pdbx_description
1 polymer ?
#
loop_
_entity_poly.entity_id
_entity_poly.type
_entity_poly.pdbx_seq_one_letter_code
_entity_poly.pdbx_strand_id
1 'polypeptide(L)'
;MFYYRKPTLPDDDELWDIFEQGHQLLTNAGYEQYETSAYAKKGYQCRHNLNYWRFGDYLAIGCGAHGKISYPTGEIYRFSKIKHPKGYMRGEYRYSQD
;
A
#
# COMPACT_ATOMS: atom_id res chain seq x y z
N MET A 1 19.92 -7.15 -10.14
CA MET A 1 18.58 -6.64 -10.48
C MET A 1 17.75 -7.83 -10.95
N PHE A 2 16.65 -8.18 -10.26
CA PHE A 2 15.81 -9.35 -10.59
C PHE A 2 15.21 -9.32 -12.01
N TYR A 3 15.25 -8.15 -12.67
CA TYR A 3 14.96 -7.98 -14.09
C TYR A 3 16.03 -8.59 -15.03
N TYR A 4 17.31 -8.55 -14.64
CA TYR A 4 18.44 -9.04 -15.43
C TYR A 4 18.72 -10.54 -15.23
N ARG A 5 18.44 -11.06 -14.03
CA ARG A 5 18.54 -12.50 -13.72
C ARG A 5 17.31 -12.89 -12.89
N LYS A 6 16.32 -13.49 -13.56
CA LYS A 6 15.08 -13.91 -12.91
C LYS A 6 15.39 -15.15 -12.05
N PRO A 7 15.10 -15.11 -10.74
CA PRO A 7 15.17 -16.30 -9.91
C PRO A 7 14.06 -17.26 -10.32
N THR A 8 14.30 -18.55 -10.13
CA THR A 8 13.20 -19.52 -10.10
C THR A 8 12.32 -19.17 -8.92
N LEU A 9 11.03 -18.98 -9.16
CA LEU A 9 10.04 -18.75 -8.11
C LEU A 9 9.49 -20.10 -7.64
N PRO A 10 9.07 -20.20 -6.36
CA PRO A 10 8.30 -21.35 -5.88
C PRO A 10 7.03 -21.53 -6.72
N ASP A 11 6.53 -22.76 -6.80
CA ASP A 11 5.21 -23.02 -7.39
C ASP A 11 4.06 -22.62 -6.43
N ASP A 12 2.83 -22.74 -6.90
CA ASP A 12 1.65 -22.30 -6.13
C ASP A 12 1.46 -23.09 -4.82
N ASP A 13 1.82 -24.38 -4.80
CA ASP A 13 1.72 -25.23 -3.62
C ASP A 13 2.78 -24.82 -2.59
N GLU A 14 4.03 -24.61 -3.01
CA GLU A 14 5.09 -24.09 -2.15
C GLU A 14 4.78 -22.69 -1.61
N LEU A 15 4.19 -21.81 -2.42
CA LEU A 15 3.74 -20.48 -1.98
C LEU A 15 2.63 -20.59 -0.94
N TRP A 16 1.71 -21.53 -1.09
CA TRP A 16 0.64 -21.78 -0.14
C TRP A 16 1.18 -22.26 1.21
N ASP A 17 2.12 -23.21 1.19
CA ASP A 17 2.78 -23.71 2.39
C ASP A 17 3.52 -22.60 3.15
N ILE A 18 4.20 -21.70 2.42
CA ILE A 18 4.87 -20.53 3.00
C ILE A 18 3.84 -19.61 3.67
N PHE A 19 2.72 -19.35 3.00
CA PHE A 19 1.65 -18.51 3.55
C PHE A 19 1.05 -19.13 4.82
N GLU A 20 0.71 -20.42 4.80
CA GLU A 20 0.08 -21.13 5.92
C GLU A 20 0.99 -21.13 7.15
N GLN A 21 2.28 -21.46 6.97
CA GLN A 21 3.27 -21.43 8.05
C GLN A 21 3.42 -20.02 8.65
N GLY A 22 3.49 -18.99 7.80
CA GLY A 22 3.56 -17.59 8.24
C GLY A 22 2.30 -17.14 8.97
N HIS A 23 1.13 -17.50 8.45
CA HIS A 23 -0.17 -17.22 9.07
C HIS A 23 -0.24 -17.85 10.46
N GLN A 24 0.07 -19.14 10.58
CA GLN A 24 0.03 -19.86 11.85
C GLN A 24 1.01 -19.29 12.88
N LEU A 25 2.21 -18.89 12.44
CA LEU A 25 3.19 -18.26 13.32
C LEU A 25 2.69 -16.93 13.90
N LEU A 26 2.10 -16.08 13.05
CA LEU A 26 1.60 -14.76 13.47
C LEU A 26 0.36 -14.87 14.36
N THR A 27 -0.57 -15.76 14.04
CA THR A 27 -1.77 -15.99 14.86
C THR A 27 -1.42 -16.56 16.23
N ASN A 28 -0.47 -17.52 16.30
CA ASN A 28 0.05 -18.04 17.57
C ASN A 28 0.73 -16.95 18.42
N ALA A 29 1.33 -15.94 17.80
CA ALA A 29 1.89 -14.77 18.48
C ALA A 29 0.86 -13.69 18.86
N GLY A 30 -0.44 -13.94 18.61
CA GLY A 30 -1.56 -13.06 18.95
C GLY A 30 -1.80 -11.92 17.97
N TYR A 31 -1.30 -12.02 16.74
CA TYR A 31 -1.62 -11.09 15.66
C TYR A 31 -2.87 -11.54 14.90
N GLU A 32 -3.66 -10.57 14.46
CA GLU A 32 -4.85 -10.79 13.64
C GLU A 32 -4.57 -10.29 12.22
N GLN A 33 -4.93 -11.08 11.21
CA GLN A 33 -4.92 -10.64 9.81
C GLN A 33 -6.08 -9.67 9.60
N TYR A 34 -5.81 -8.37 9.64
CA TYR A 34 -6.87 -7.35 9.54
C TYR A 34 -7.16 -6.91 8.10
N GLU A 35 -6.31 -7.31 7.15
CA GLU A 35 -6.46 -7.13 5.70
C GLU A 35 -5.61 -8.17 4.93
N THR A 36 -5.78 -8.29 3.62
CA THR A 36 -5.12 -9.28 2.75
C THR A 36 -3.64 -9.51 3.05
N SER A 37 -2.84 -8.46 3.25
CA SER A 37 -1.39 -8.54 3.36
C SER A 37 -0.78 -8.12 4.70
N ALA A 38 -1.60 -7.79 5.71
CA ALA A 38 -1.08 -7.26 6.98
C ALA A 38 -1.75 -7.84 8.22
N TYR A 39 -0.91 -7.90 9.24
CA TYR A 39 -1.21 -8.44 10.55
C TYR A 39 -0.92 -7.37 11.60
N ALA A 40 -1.75 -7.29 12.62
CA ALA A 40 -1.51 -6.46 13.78
C ALA A 40 -2.17 -7.07 15.01
N LYS A 41 -1.65 -6.75 16.20
CA LYS A 41 -2.39 -6.99 17.43
C LYS A 41 -3.61 -6.06 17.49
N LYS A 42 -4.65 -6.49 18.18
CA LYS A 42 -5.88 -5.70 18.36
C LYS A 42 -5.56 -4.29 18.86
N GLY A 43 -6.07 -3.27 18.17
CA GLY A 43 -5.85 -1.86 18.48
C GLY A 43 -4.64 -1.23 17.78
N TYR A 44 -3.80 -2.02 17.11
CA TYR A 44 -2.61 -1.54 16.40
C TYR A 44 -2.73 -1.64 14.88
N GLN A 45 -3.94 -1.86 14.35
CA GLN A 45 -4.17 -1.91 12.92
C GLN A 45 -3.82 -0.57 12.25
N CYS A 46 -3.18 -0.63 11.08
CA CYS A 46 -2.83 0.58 10.34
C CYS A 46 -4.08 1.31 9.86
N ARG A 47 -4.31 2.50 10.43
CA ARG A 47 -5.44 3.37 10.08
C ARG A 47 -5.42 3.77 8.60
N HIS A 48 -4.23 3.98 8.02
CA HIS A 48 -4.10 4.36 6.62
C HIS A 48 -4.52 3.21 5.68
N ASN A 49 -4.06 1.98 5.93
CA ASN A 49 -4.45 0.81 5.12
C ASN A 49 -5.96 0.58 5.21
N LEU A 50 -6.52 0.61 6.43
CA LEU A 50 -7.96 0.46 6.64
C LEU A 50 -8.77 1.56 5.93
N ASN A 51 -8.30 2.81 5.98
CA ASN A 51 -8.93 3.92 5.27
C ASN A 51 -8.90 3.70 3.75
N TYR A 52 -7.78 3.21 3.20
CA TYR A 52 -7.67 2.88 1.78
C TYR A 52 -8.68 1.80 1.37
N TRP A 53 -8.76 0.70 2.13
CA TRP A 53 -9.72 -0.40 1.89
C TRP A 53 -11.18 0.04 2.01
N ARG A 54 -11.47 0.96 2.94
CA ARG A 54 -12.81 1.54 3.15
C ARG A 54 -13.12 2.68 2.18
N PHE A 55 -12.27 2.89 1.18
CA PHE A 55 -12.43 3.93 0.18
C PHE A 55 -12.50 5.36 0.78
N GLY A 56 -11.89 5.56 1.94
CA GLY A 56 -11.79 6.86 2.59
C GLY A 56 -10.82 7.81 1.88
N ASP A 57 -10.81 9.06 2.33
CA ASP A 57 -9.95 10.10 1.77
C ASP A 57 -8.61 10.16 2.48
N TYR A 58 -7.57 10.52 1.74
CA TYR A 58 -6.21 10.61 2.27
C TYR A 58 -5.35 11.59 1.47
N LEU A 59 -4.42 12.23 2.18
CA LEU A 59 -3.51 13.21 1.61
C LEU A 59 -2.26 12.56 1.01
N ALA A 60 -1.77 13.15 -0.08
CA ALA A 60 -0.48 12.78 -0.66
C ALA A 60 0.66 13.58 0.00
N ILE A 61 1.43 12.95 0.88
CA ILE A 61 2.59 13.58 1.55
C ILE A 61 3.87 12.86 1.11
N GLY A 62 4.84 13.60 0.56
CA GLY A 62 6.09 13.03 0.07
C GLY A 62 6.14 12.80 -1.45
N CYS A 63 7.35 12.50 -1.92
CA CYS A 63 7.65 12.23 -3.33
C CYS A 63 6.97 10.93 -3.77
N GLY A 64 6.28 10.95 -4.90
CA GLY A 64 5.52 9.81 -5.42
C GLY A 64 4.25 9.44 -4.64
N ALA A 65 3.87 10.21 -3.62
CA ALA A 65 2.68 9.91 -2.83
C ALA A 65 1.39 10.08 -3.63
N HIS A 66 0.38 9.28 -3.29
CA HIS A 66 -0.96 9.35 -3.88
C HIS A 66 -1.96 9.96 -2.91
N GLY A 67 -2.98 10.61 -3.45
CA GLY A 67 -4.06 11.24 -2.70
C GLY A 67 -5.41 10.96 -3.34
N LYS A 68 -6.43 10.89 -2.48
CA LYS A 68 -7.84 10.74 -2.87
C LYS A 68 -8.69 11.66 -1.99
N ILE A 69 -9.53 12.46 -2.63
CA ILE A 69 -10.50 13.34 -1.97
C ILE A 69 -11.88 13.11 -2.61
N SER A 70 -12.92 12.98 -1.81
CA SER A 70 -14.30 12.82 -2.23
C SER A 70 -15.06 14.11 -1.90
N TYR A 71 -15.77 14.67 -2.85
CA TYR A 71 -16.57 15.88 -2.67
C TYR A 71 -18.03 15.55 -2.36
N PRO A 72 -18.76 16.42 -1.64
CA PRO A 72 -20.20 16.23 -1.39
C PRO A 72 -21.05 16.11 -2.66
N THR A 73 -20.55 16.60 -3.80
CA THR A 73 -21.16 16.46 -5.13
C THR A 73 -21.12 15.02 -5.66
N GLY A 74 -20.39 14.12 -5.01
CA GLY A 74 -20.10 12.77 -5.48
C GLY A 74 -18.85 12.66 -6.35
N GLU A 75 -18.20 13.78 -6.68
CA GLU A 75 -16.95 13.77 -7.44
C GLU A 75 -15.79 13.20 -6.61
N ILE A 76 -14.95 12.39 -7.26
CA ILE A 76 -13.73 11.83 -6.65
C ILE A 76 -12.52 12.40 -7.37
N TYR A 77 -11.69 13.14 -6.65
CA TYR A 77 -10.43 13.64 -7.13
C TYR A 77 -9.27 12.77 -6.65
N ARG A 78 -8.59 12.11 -7.58
CA ARG A 78 -7.37 11.34 -7.33
C ARG A 78 -6.18 12.03 -7.96
N PHE A 79 -5.08 12.11 -7.24
CA PHE A 79 -3.86 12.73 -7.72
C PHE A 79 -2.63 12.02 -7.19
N SER A 80 -1.50 12.22 -7.85
CA SER A 80 -0.20 11.73 -7.40
C SER A 80 0.82 12.86 -7.42
N LYS A 81 1.83 12.75 -6.56
CA LYS A 81 2.96 13.66 -6.55
C LYS A 81 4.07 13.16 -7.46
N ILE A 82 4.90 14.08 -7.95
CA ILE A 82 6.04 13.73 -8.81
C ILE A 82 6.90 12.67 -8.11
N LYS A 83 7.14 11.56 -8.81
CA LYS A 83 7.89 10.40 -8.31
C LYS A 83 9.39 10.63 -8.25
N HIS A 84 9.91 11.52 -9.08
CA HIS A 84 11.34 11.79 -9.12
C HIS A 84 11.73 12.78 -8.02
N PRO A 85 12.65 12.44 -7.09
CA PRO A 85 13.02 13.29 -5.97
C PRO A 85 13.45 14.69 -6.41
N LYS A 86 14.23 14.82 -7.49
CA LYS A 86 14.64 16.14 -8.03
C LYS A 86 13.47 17.04 -8.42
N GLY A 87 12.36 16.50 -8.93
CA GLY A 87 11.18 17.31 -9.25
C GLY A 87 10.46 17.75 -7.97
N TYR A 88 10.24 16.80 -7.06
CA TYR A 88 9.64 17.07 -5.76
C TYR A 88 10.40 18.14 -4.96
N MET A 89 11.74 18.07 -4.92
CA MET A 89 12.61 19.03 -4.22
C MET A 89 12.62 20.42 -4.87
N ARG A 90 12.26 20.53 -6.15
CA ARG A 90 12.09 21.82 -6.85
C ARG A 90 10.72 22.46 -6.61
N GLY A 91 9.84 21.82 -5.83
CA GLY A 91 8.48 22.28 -5.60
C GLY A 91 7.50 21.90 -6.72
N GLU A 92 7.95 21.13 -7.70
CA GLU A 92 7.12 20.56 -8.76
C GLU A 92 6.35 19.37 -8.16
N TYR A 93 5.32 19.65 -7.36
CA TYR A 93 4.67 18.60 -6.57
C TYR A 93 3.71 17.75 -7.39
N ARG A 94 3.18 18.24 -8.51
CA ARG A 94 2.22 17.51 -9.35
C ARG A 94 2.69 17.54 -10.80
N TYR A 95 2.35 16.48 -11.53
CA TYR A 95 2.46 16.48 -12.99
C TYR A 95 1.51 17.55 -13.57
N SER A 96 1.91 18.22 -14.64
CA SER A 96 0.98 19.03 -15.43
C SER A 96 -0.17 18.15 -15.88
N GLN A 97 -1.41 18.63 -15.71
CA GLN A 97 -2.55 18.02 -16.37
C GLN A 97 -2.52 18.54 -17.81
N ASP A 98 -2.32 17.63 -18.77
CA ASP A 98 -2.57 17.91 -20.19
C ASP A 98 -4.08 17.91 -20.47
#